data_AF-A0A1F7RT82-F1
#
_entry.id   AF-A0A1F7RT82-F1
#
_cell.length_a   1.000
_cell.length_b   1.000
_cell.length_c   1.000
_cell.angle_alpha   90.00
_cell.angle_beta   90.00
_cell.angle_gamma   90.00
#
_symmetry.space_group_name_H-M   'P 1'
#
loop_
_entity.id
_entity.type
_entity.pdbx_description
1 polymer ?
#
loop_
_entity_poly.entity_id
_entity_poly.type
_entity_poly.pdbx_seq_one_letter_code
_entity_poly.pdbx_strand_id
1 'polypeptide(L)'
;MICTNEKYDFLIRQYLKKERKKGLSQPSLETLAIIAYRQPLTSSDIEEIRGVNASGVLKTLLEKRLIKTVGRKLIPGRPFLYGTTKEFLRHFGLSSLEELPKVEELGEIINETE
;
A
#
# COMPACT_ATOMS: atom_id res chain seq x y z
N MET A 1 18.70 13.22 -0.67
CA MET A 1 17.41 13.94 -0.62
C MET A 1 17.37 14.67 0.71
N ILE A 2 17.02 15.95 0.74
CA ILE A 2 17.00 16.74 1.99
C ILE A 2 15.55 16.78 2.47
N CYS A 3 15.31 16.31 3.69
CA CYS A 3 14.00 16.31 4.34
C CYS A 3 14.12 17.10 5.65
N THR A 4 13.09 17.87 6.02
CA THR A 4 13.05 18.56 7.32
C THR A 4 12.90 17.55 8.45
N ASN A 5 13.53 17.80 9.60
CA ASN A 5 13.38 16.97 10.79
C ASN A 5 11.92 16.96 11.27
N GLU A 6 11.42 15.79 11.66
CA GLU A 6 10.06 15.55 12.16
C GLU A 6 9.67 16.48 13.32
N LYS A 7 10.63 16.89 14.15
CA LYS A 7 10.42 17.85 15.26
C LYS A 7 9.79 19.18 14.82
N TYR A 8 10.00 19.58 13.56
CA TYR A 8 9.49 20.86 13.03
C TYR A 8 8.17 20.72 12.26
N ASP A 9 7.59 19.52 12.20
CA ASP A 9 6.36 19.22 11.45
C ASP A 9 5.21 20.17 11.80
N PHE A 10 5.00 20.46 13.09
CA PHE A 10 3.95 21.39 13.56
C PHE A 10 4.10 22.80 12.97
N LEU A 11 5.31 23.37 13.02
CA LEU A 11 5.57 24.73 12.53
C LEU A 11 5.39 24.82 11.02
N ILE A 12 5.88 23.81 10.29
CA ILE A 12 5.75 23.73 8.83
C ILE A 12 4.27 23.65 8.43
N ARG A 13 3.47 22.83 9.14
CA ARG A 13 2.03 22.70 8.89
C ARG A 13 1.27 24.00 9.11
N GLN A 14 1.54 24.69 10.23
CA GLN A 14 0.91 25.96 10.56
C GLN A 14 1.19 27.02 9.49
N TYR A 15 2.44 27.05 8.98
CA TYR A 15 2.84 27.99 7.93
C TYR A 15 2.20 27.67 6.57
N LEU A 16 2.20 26.40 6.15
CA LEU A 16 1.73 25.99 4.82
C LEU A 16 0.20 26.03 4.65
N LYS A 17 -0.58 26.18 5.74
CA LYS A 17 -2.07 26.16 5.74
C LYS A 17 -2.66 25.05 4.86
N LYS A 18 -1.93 23.94 4.72
CA LYS A 18 -2.22 22.93 3.72
C LYS A 18 -3.29 22.01 4.25
N GLU A 19 -4.41 21.92 3.54
CA GLU A 19 -5.42 20.90 3.85
C GLU A 19 -4.77 19.52 3.84
N ARG A 20 -5.10 18.70 4.85
CA ARG A 20 -4.66 17.30 4.89
C ARG A 20 -5.11 16.64 3.58
N LYS A 21 -4.16 16.17 2.77
CA LYS A 21 -4.47 15.21 1.72
C LYS A 21 -5.16 14.04 2.41
N LYS A 22 -6.41 13.75 2.04
CA LYS A 22 -7.13 12.59 2.58
C LYS A 22 -6.25 11.36 2.38
N GLY A 23 -5.96 10.69 3.49
CA GLY A 23 -5.19 9.46 3.50
C GLY A 23 -5.89 8.36 2.71
N LEU A 24 -5.24 7.21 2.60
CA LEU A 24 -5.89 6.02 2.07
C LEU A 24 -7.05 5.64 3.01
N SER A 25 -8.19 5.29 2.42
CA SER A 25 -9.30 4.71 3.20
C SER A 25 -8.89 3.36 3.75
N GLN A 26 -9.55 2.89 4.81
CA GLN A 26 -9.28 1.59 5.40
C GLN A 26 -9.35 0.43 4.37
N PRO A 27 -10.37 0.34 3.49
CA PRO A 27 -10.38 -0.67 2.42
C PRO A 27 -9.19 -0.56 1.45
N SER A 28 -8.67 0.64 1.24
CA SER A 28 -7.49 0.88 0.40
C SER A 28 -6.21 0.40 1.06
N LEU A 29 -6.07 0.61 2.37
CA LEU A 29 -4.94 0.11 3.14
C LEU A 29 -4.93 -1.42 3.22
N GLU A 30 -6.08 -2.04 3.47
CA GLU A 30 -6.22 -3.51 3.46
C GLU A 30 -5.77 -4.11 2.13
N THR A 31 -6.30 -3.58 1.03
CA THR A 31 -5.97 -4.06 -0.32
C THR A 31 -4.50 -3.85 -0.64
N LEU A 32 -3.95 -2.70 -0.25
CA LEU A 32 -2.53 -2.39 -0.45
C LEU A 32 -1.62 -3.31 0.37
N ALA A 33 -2.00 -3.63 1.61
CA ALA A 33 -1.27 -4.56 2.46
C ALA A 33 -1.24 -5.97 1.84
N ILE A 34 -2.38 -6.46 1.36
CA ILE A 34 -2.44 -7.77 0.67
C ILE A 34 -1.49 -7.81 -0.52
N ILE A 35 -1.47 -6.75 -1.34
CA ILE A 35 -0.56 -6.66 -2.49
C ILE A 35 0.90 -6.60 -2.02
N ALA A 36 1.23 -5.82 -0.99
CA ALA A 36 2.60 -5.69 -0.49
C ALA A 36 3.18 -7.02 0.01
N TYR A 37 2.40 -7.82 0.75
CA TYR A 37 2.85 -9.08 1.33
C TYR A 37 2.80 -10.29 0.38
N ARG A 38 1.90 -10.29 -0.60
CA ARG A 38 1.66 -11.47 -1.45
C ARG A 38 1.90 -11.27 -2.94
N GLN A 39 2.41 -10.10 -3.36
CA GLN A 39 2.76 -9.85 -4.75
C GLN A 39 3.66 -10.96 -5.34
N PRO A 40 3.48 -11.31 -6.63
CA PRO A 40 2.50 -10.77 -7.57
C PRO A 40 1.13 -11.48 -7.51
N LEU A 41 0.02 -10.72 -7.44
CA LEU A 41 -1.36 -11.24 -7.38
C LEU A 41 -2.27 -10.70 -8.48
N THR A 42 -3.31 -11.45 -8.85
CA THR A 42 -4.38 -10.95 -9.75
C THR A 42 -5.49 -10.24 -8.98
N SER A 43 -6.35 -9.49 -9.68
CA SER A 43 -7.53 -8.88 -9.06
C SER A 43 -8.45 -9.93 -8.42
N SER A 44 -8.60 -11.10 -9.04
CA SER A 44 -9.43 -12.19 -8.53
C SER A 44 -8.85 -12.78 -7.25
N ASP A 45 -7.53 -13.00 -7.18
CA ASP A 45 -6.88 -13.50 -5.96
C ASP A 45 -7.08 -12.52 -4.78
N ILE A 46 -7.06 -11.20 -5.06
CA ILE A 46 -7.28 -10.16 -4.03
C ILE A 46 -8.73 -10.16 -3.53
N GLU A 47 -9.69 -10.31 -4.45
CA GLU A 47 -11.12 -10.37 -4.11
C GLU A 47 -11.46 -11.63 -3.30
N GLU A 48 -10.80 -12.75 -3.60
CA GLU A 48 -10.93 -14.00 -2.82
C GLU A 48 -10.43 -13.82 -1.39
N ILE A 49 -9.29 -13.16 -1.19
CA ILE A 49 -8.73 -12.90 0.15
C ILE A 49 -9.60 -11.89 0.93
N ARG A 50 -10.10 -10.83 0.29
CA ARG A 50 -10.92 -9.80 0.97
C ARG A 50 -12.39 -10.17 1.12
N GLY A 51 -12.88 -11.13 0.34
CA GLY A 51 -14.30 -11.49 0.27
C GLY A 51 -15.22 -10.42 -0.32
N VAL A 52 -14.68 -9.33 -0.87
CA VAL A 52 -15.44 -8.21 -1.46
C VAL A 52 -14.75 -7.67 -2.70
N ASN A 53 -15.51 -6.98 -3.57
CA ASN A 53 -14.98 -6.40 -4.80
C ASN A 53 -13.85 -5.38 -4.52
N ALA A 54 -12.75 -5.48 -5.28
CA ALA A 54 -11.56 -4.65 -5.09
C ALA A 54 -11.29 -3.70 -6.28
N SER A 55 -12.12 -3.73 -7.34
CA SER A 55 -11.89 -3.00 -8.60
C SER A 55 -11.72 -1.49 -8.42
N GLY A 56 -12.62 -0.85 -7.66
CA GLY A 56 -12.54 0.60 -7.41
C GLY A 56 -11.30 1.01 -6.60
N VAL A 57 -10.90 0.16 -5.65
CA VAL A 57 -9.71 0.37 -4.82
C VAL A 57 -8.45 0.20 -5.66
N LEU A 58 -8.37 -0.85 -6.49
CA LEU A 58 -7.25 -1.10 -7.40
C LEU A 58 -7.04 0.08 -8.35
N LYS A 59 -8.11 0.63 -8.93
CA LYS A 59 -8.04 1.82 -9.77
C LYS A 59 -7.44 3.01 -9.01
N THR A 60 -7.93 3.26 -7.80
CA THR A 60 -7.42 4.36 -6.94
C THR A 60 -5.94 4.18 -6.59
N LEU A 61 -5.51 2.96 -6.27
CA LEU A 61 -4.12 2.66 -5.94
C LEU A 61 -3.18 2.79 -7.15
N LEU A 62 -3.65 2.42 -8.34
CA LEU A 62 -2.93 2.62 -9.61
C LEU A 62 -2.78 4.11 -9.94
N GLU A 63 -3.85 4.90 -9.80
CA GLU A 63 -3.83 6.35 -10.02
C GLU A 63 -2.86 7.07 -9.07
N LYS A 64 -2.80 6.61 -7.80
CA LYS A 64 -1.83 7.09 -6.80
C LYS A 64 -0.41 6.53 -7.01
N ARG A 65 -0.20 5.67 -8.01
CA ARG A 65 1.07 5.01 -8.35
C ARG A 65 1.66 4.16 -7.22
N LEU A 66 0.85 3.74 -6.25
CA LEU A 66 1.30 2.88 -5.15
C LEU A 66 1.47 1.42 -5.61
N ILE A 67 0.70 1.02 -6.62
CA ILE A 67 0.81 -0.28 -7.27
C ILE A 67 1.02 -0.13 -8.78
N LYS A 68 1.52 -1.18 -9.43
CA LYS A 68 1.72 -1.28 -10.88
C LYS A 68 1.38 -2.69 -11.36
N THR A 69 1.13 -2.80 -12.66
CA THR A 69 1.08 -4.09 -13.34
C THR A 69 2.50 -4.62 -13.54
N VAL A 70 2.77 -5.82 -13.03
CA VAL A 70 4.07 -6.51 -13.12
C VAL A 70 4.09 -7.48 -14.30
N GLY A 71 2.93 -8.00 -14.72
CA GLY A 71 2.83 -8.92 -15.84
C GLY A 71 1.41 -9.42 -16.06
N ARG A 72 1.27 -10.56 -16.73
CA ARG A 72 0.00 -11.27 -16.94
C ARG A 72 0.16 -12.74 -16.56
N LYS A 73 -0.83 -13.30 -15.88
CA LYS A 73 -0.86 -14.74 -15.53
C LYS A 73 -1.23 -15.56 -16.78
N LEU A 74 -0.52 -16.66 -17.04
CA LEU A 74 -0.71 -17.51 -18.23
C LEU A 74 -1.90 -18.49 -18.08
N ILE A 75 -3.06 -17.96 -17.74
CA ILE A 75 -4.32 -18.69 -17.62
C ILE A 75 -5.37 -18.12 -18.59
N PRO A 76 -6.48 -18.83 -18.88
CA PRO A 76 -7.57 -18.27 -19.67
C PRO A 76 -8.01 -16.90 -19.14
N GLY A 77 -8.19 -15.93 -20.04
CA GLY A 77 -8.46 -14.53 -19.69
C GLY A 77 -7.23 -13.67 -19.41
N ARG A 78 -6.04 -14.27 -19.25
CA ARG A 78 -4.74 -13.60 -19.05
C ARG A 78 -4.81 -12.36 -18.12
N PRO A 79 -5.28 -12.52 -16.88
CA PRO A 79 -5.47 -11.39 -15.96
C PRO A 79 -4.14 -10.73 -15.61
N PHE A 80 -4.22 -9.43 -15.30
CA PHE A 80 -3.08 -8.64 -14.88
C PHE A 80 -2.59 -9.05 -13.49
N LEU A 81 -1.28 -9.08 -13.33
CA LEU A 81 -0.60 -9.27 -12.04
C LEU A 81 -0.19 -7.90 -11.49
N TYR A 82 -0.54 -7.65 -10.23
CA TYR A 82 -0.24 -6.42 -9.51
C TYR A 82 0.90 -6.60 -8.52
N GLY A 83 1.66 -5.52 -8.32
CA GLY A 83 2.70 -5.41 -7.30
C GLY A 83 2.95 -3.96 -6.93
N THR A 84 3.73 -3.75 -5.88
CA THR A 84 4.09 -2.44 -5.34
C THR A 84 5.11 -1.70 -6.21
N THR A 85 5.24 -0.40 -5.99
CA THR A 85 6.17 0.48 -6.72
C THR A 85 7.23 1.08 -5.80
N LYS A 86 8.21 1.77 -6.40
CA LYS A 86 9.14 2.62 -5.63
C LYS A 86 8.41 3.78 -4.93
N GLU A 87 7.26 4.20 -5.47
CA GLU A 87 6.43 5.23 -4.85
C GLU A 87 5.83 4.74 -3.55
N PHE A 88 5.41 3.47 -3.50
CA PHE A 88 4.96 2.82 -2.26
C PHE A 88 6.05 2.87 -1.20
N LEU A 89 7.26 2.39 -1.51
CA LEU A 89 8.39 2.43 -0.57
C LEU A 89 8.64 3.85 -0.03
N ARG A 90 8.68 4.84 -0.93
CA ARG A 90 8.82 6.24 -0.55
C ARG A 90 7.66 6.77 0.30
N HIS A 91 6.43 6.34 0.02
CA HIS A 91 5.25 6.78 0.74
C HIS A 91 5.24 6.26 2.19
N PHE A 92 5.74 5.04 2.41
CA PHE A 92 5.84 4.40 3.72
C PHE A 92 7.20 4.59 4.40
N GLY A 93 8.14 5.31 3.77
CA GLY A 93 9.46 5.58 4.35
C GLY A 93 10.39 4.36 4.40
N LEU A 94 10.13 3.34 3.57
CA LEU A 94 10.89 2.09 3.52
C LEU A 94 12.00 2.18 2.48
N SER A 95 13.16 1.59 2.74
CA SER A 95 14.24 1.46 1.76
C SER A 95 14.04 0.23 0.86
N SER A 96 13.47 -0.83 1.42
CA SER A 96 13.19 -2.11 0.75
C SER A 96 11.92 -2.76 1.27
N LEU A 97 11.41 -3.74 0.54
CA LEU A 97 10.27 -4.56 0.97
C LEU A 97 10.62 -5.50 2.12
N GLU A 98 11.91 -5.80 2.34
CA GLU A 98 12.35 -6.62 3.48
C GLU A 98 12.19 -5.93 4.84
N GLU A 99 12.00 -4.60 4.84
CA GLU A 99 11.72 -3.82 6.07
C GLU A 99 10.26 -3.93 6.53
N LEU A 100 9.41 -4.57 5.72
CA LEU A 100 8.05 -4.89 6.15
C LEU A 100 8.09 -5.95 7.26
N PRO A 101 7.34 -5.77 8.36
CA PRO A 101 7.28 -6.76 9.43
C PRO A 101 6.81 -8.09 8.88
N LYS A 102 7.42 -9.20 9.32
CA LYS A 102 7.01 -10.51 8.80
C LYS A 102 5.58 -10.81 9.20
N VAL A 103 4.91 -11.63 8.39
CA VAL A 103 3.52 -12.03 8.67
C VAL A 103 3.39 -12.74 10.02
N GLU A 104 4.44 -13.46 10.46
CA GLU A 104 4.50 -14.07 11.79
C GLU A 104 4.56 -13.02 12.91
N GLU A 105 5.38 -11.98 12.74
CA GLU A 105 5.58 -10.88 13.70
C GLU A 105 4.36 -9.96 13.79
N LEU A 106 3.56 -9.87 12.72
CA LEU A 106 2.30 -9.11 12.71
C LEU A 106 1.31 -9.61 13.78
N GLY A 107 1.27 -10.92 14.05
CA GLY A 107 0.39 -11.47 15.08
C GLY A 107 0.77 -10.95 16.47
N GLU A 108 2.06 -10.84 16.75
CA GLU A 108 2.58 -10.34 18.04
C GLU A 108 2.33 -8.84 18.20
N ILE A 109 2.58 -8.04 17.15
CA ILE A 109 2.38 -6.58 17.15
C ILE A 109 0.90 -6.21 17.34
N ILE A 110 -0.01 -6.97 16.71
CA ILE A 110 -1.46 -6.72 16.86
C ILE A 110 -1.89 -6.98 18.31
N ASN A 111 -1.36 -8.03 18.95
CA ASN A 111 -1.69 -8.37 20.34
C ASN A 111 -1.09 -7.39 21.37
N GLU A 112 0.05 -6.75 21.07
CA GLU A 112 0.67 -5.74 21.96
C GLU A 112 -0.04 -4.37 21.92
N THR A 113 -0.89 -4.14 20.91
CA THR A 113 -1.59 -2.85 20.73
C THR A 113 -3.02 -2.87 21.27
N GLU A 114 -3.46 -3.99 21.86
CA GLU A 114 -4.76 -4.14 22.56
C GLU A 114 -4.69 -3.85 24.07
#